data_AF-Q5FZL0-F1
#
_entry.id   AF-Q5FZL0-F1
#
_cell.length_a   1.000
_cell.length_b   1.000
_cell.length_c   1.000
_cell.angle_alpha   90.00
_cell.angle_beta   90.00
_cell.angle_gamma   90.00
#
_symmetry.space_group_name_H-M   'P 1'
#
loop_
_entity.id
_entity.type
_entity.pdbx_description
1 polymer ?
#
loop_
_entity_poly.entity_id
_entity_poly.type
_entity_poly.pdbx_seq_one_letter_code
_entity_poly.pdbx_strand_id
1 'polypeptide(L)'
;VEDKRALEIVSSSFKLEVGQFQVGLPWKYDRPSLPNNLELAERRLECLRKRFMKDNSLLQKYQAGMNRHLSKGYIIEASKGFDRDAVCWYIPHHPVINPEKPGKVRIVFDCAAVYQGFSL
;
A
#
# COMPACT_ATOMS: atom_id res chain seq x y z
N VAL A 1 -11.32 -15.97 -19.87
CA VAL A 1 -12.17 -16.38 -18.72
C VAL A 1 -11.86 -15.53 -17.50
N GLU A 2 -10.57 -15.33 -17.18
CA GLU A 2 -10.11 -14.45 -16.07
C GLU A 2 -10.67 -13.01 -16.17
N ASP A 3 -10.61 -12.39 -17.35
CA ASP A 3 -11.13 -11.03 -17.58
C ASP A 3 -12.64 -10.90 -17.32
N LYS A 4 -13.42 -11.98 -17.56
CA LYS A 4 -14.88 -11.95 -17.31
C LYS A 4 -15.18 -11.87 -15.81
N ARG A 5 -14.48 -12.65 -14.99
CA ARG A 5 -14.64 -12.64 -13.52
C ARG A 5 -14.18 -11.32 -12.92
N ALA A 6 -13.04 -10.79 -13.38
CA ALA A 6 -12.56 -9.49 -12.93
C ALA A 6 -13.57 -8.38 -13.23
N LEU A 7 -14.15 -8.35 -14.44
CA LEU A 7 -15.20 -7.40 -14.83
C LEU A 7 -16.48 -7.59 -14.01
N GLU A 8 -16.87 -8.83 -13.72
CA GLU A 8 -18.04 -9.14 -12.90
C GLU A 8 -17.86 -8.62 -11.46
N ILE A 9 -16.70 -8.88 -10.83
CA ILE A 9 -16.38 -8.33 -9.50
C ILE A 9 -16.43 -6.81 -9.54
N VAL A 10 -15.75 -6.19 -10.52
CA VAL A 10 -15.69 -4.73 -10.63
C VAL A 10 -17.09 -4.12 -10.79
N SER A 11 -17.88 -4.64 -11.73
CA SER A 11 -19.23 -4.12 -12.02
C SER A 11 -20.21 -4.34 -10.87
N SER A 12 -20.17 -5.49 -10.20
CA SER A 12 -21.09 -5.84 -9.11
C SER A 12 -20.75 -5.16 -7.78
N SER A 13 -19.48 -4.81 -7.55
CA SER A 13 -19.01 -4.22 -6.28
C SER A 13 -18.74 -2.72 -6.35
N PHE A 14 -18.91 -2.11 -7.51
CA PHE A 14 -18.71 -0.68 -7.72
C PHE A 14 -19.66 0.15 -6.86
N LYS A 15 -19.11 1.10 -6.10
CA LYS A 15 -19.85 2.05 -5.29
C LYS A 15 -19.24 3.43 -5.39
N LEU A 16 -20.08 4.46 -5.34
CA LEU A 16 -19.65 5.84 -5.15
C LEU A 16 -20.01 6.25 -3.72
N GLU A 17 -19.02 6.34 -2.84
CA GLU A 17 -19.20 6.75 -1.46
C GLU A 17 -18.41 8.03 -1.19
N VAL A 18 -19.09 9.08 -0.71
CA VAL A 18 -18.48 10.35 -0.29
C VAL A 18 -17.51 10.92 -1.36
N GLY A 19 -17.91 10.88 -2.63
CA GLY A 19 -17.11 11.38 -3.75
C GLY A 19 -15.91 10.51 -4.14
N GLN A 20 -15.77 9.32 -3.58
CA GLN A 20 -14.74 8.33 -3.93
C GLN A 20 -15.36 7.08 -4.55
N PHE A 21 -14.76 6.61 -5.63
CA PHE A 21 -15.12 5.32 -6.22
C PHE A 21 -14.46 4.19 -5.44
N GLN A 22 -15.28 3.24 -4.99
CA GLN A 22 -14.85 2.01 -4.36
C GLN A 22 -15.22 0.84 -5.25
N VAL A 23 -14.34 -0.16 -5.30
CA VAL A 23 -14.56 -1.40 -6.02
C VAL A 23 -13.86 -2.53 -5.28
N GLY A 24 -14.45 -3.72 -5.33
CA GLY A 24 -13.83 -4.94 -4.84
C GLY A 24 -12.56 -5.28 -5.61
N LEU A 25 -11.56 -5.79 -4.90
CA LEU A 25 -10.33 -6.29 -5.54
C LEU A 25 -10.69 -7.46 -6.48
N PRO A 26 -10.25 -7.42 -7.76
CA PRO A 26 -10.59 -8.44 -8.75
C PRO A 26 -9.73 -9.70 -8.56
N TRP A 27 -10.01 -10.46 -7.49
CA TRP A 27 -9.30 -11.70 -7.19
C TRP A 27 -9.41 -12.71 -8.33
N LYS A 28 -8.27 -13.29 -8.73
CA LYS A 28 -8.20 -14.33 -9.75
C LYS A 28 -9.03 -15.56 -9.39
N TYR A 29 -8.99 -15.93 -8.10
CA TYR A 29 -9.78 -17.00 -7.50
C TYR A 29 -10.63 -16.42 -6.36
N ASP A 30 -11.11 -17.26 -5.45
CA ASP A 30 -11.75 -16.78 -4.23
C ASP A 30 -10.73 -16.06 -3.34
N ARG A 31 -11.20 -15.13 -2.51
CA ARG A 31 -10.33 -14.34 -1.62
C ARG A 31 -9.51 -15.31 -0.76
N PRO A 32 -8.16 -15.31 -0.87
CA PRO A 32 -7.35 -16.20 -0.07
C PRO A 32 -7.43 -15.80 1.41
N SER A 33 -7.27 -16.78 2.29
CA SER A 33 -6.98 -16.51 3.69
C SER A 33 -5.54 -16.00 3.79
N LEU A 34 -5.40 -14.68 3.85
CA LEU A 34 -4.08 -14.04 3.93
C LEU A 34 -3.54 -14.17 5.36
N PRO A 35 -2.30 -14.67 5.55
CA PRO A 35 -1.66 -14.66 6.86
C PRO A 35 -1.29 -13.21 7.25
N ASN A 36 -1.30 -12.92 8.54
CA ASN A 36 -0.85 -11.62 9.04
C ASN A 36 0.65 -11.43 8.75
N ASN A 37 0.98 -10.46 7.89
CA ASN A 37 2.34 -10.16 7.46
C ASN A 37 2.99 -8.97 8.20
N LEU A 38 2.47 -8.59 9.38
CA LEU A 38 2.92 -7.43 10.14
C LEU A 38 4.44 -7.45 10.38
N GLU A 39 5.00 -8.60 10.75
CA GLU A 39 6.45 -8.75 10.98
C GLU A 39 7.28 -8.32 9.76
N LEU A 40 6.86 -8.71 8.54
CA LEU A 40 7.53 -8.32 7.31
C LEU A 40 7.43 -6.81 7.07
N ALA A 41 6.24 -6.24 7.27
CA ALA A 41 6.00 -4.81 7.08
C ALA A 41 6.81 -3.96 8.07
N GLU A 42 6.85 -4.35 9.34
CA GLU A 42 7.63 -3.68 10.39
C GLU A 42 9.13 -3.77 10.11
N ARG A 43 9.64 -4.94 9.72
CA ARG A 43 11.05 -5.11 9.37
C ARG A 43 11.44 -4.20 8.20
N ARG A 44 10.60 -4.10 7.17
CA ARG A 44 10.84 -3.21 6.01
C ARG A 44 10.77 -1.74 6.41
N LEU A 45 9.83 -1.36 7.28
CA LEU A 45 9.74 -0.01 7.82
C LEU A 45 10.99 0.37 8.62
N GLU A 46 11.52 -0.56 9.43
CA GLU A 46 12.73 -0.33 10.21
C GLU A 46 13.96 -0.14 9.31
N CYS A 47 14.13 -0.95 8.26
CA CYS A 47 15.16 -0.72 7.26
C CYS A 47 15.03 0.66 6.59
N LEU A 48 13.80 1.09 6.29
CA LEU A 48 13.54 2.40 5.71
C LEU A 48 13.90 3.54 6.68
N ARG A 49 13.54 3.40 7.96
CA ARG A 49 13.93 4.35 9.02
C ARG A 49 15.45 4.49 9.13
N LYS A 50 16.17 3.37 9.16
CA LYS A 50 17.66 3.39 9.19
C LYS A 50 18.25 4.12 7.99
N ARG A 51 17.63 4.00 6.81
CA ARG A 51 18.04 4.74 5.61
C ARG A 51 17.79 6.25 5.76
N PHE A 52 16.64 6.64 6.32
CA PHE A 52 16.34 8.06 6.59
C PHE A 52 17.30 8.70 7.59
N MET A 53 17.74 7.97 8.61
CA MET A 53 18.73 8.50 9.57
C MET A 53 20.08 8.83 8.92
N LYS A 54 20.43 8.14 7.82
CA LYS A 54 21.67 8.36 7.07
C LYS A 54 21.53 9.43 5.98
N ASP A 55 20.30 9.67 5.52
CA ASP A 55 20.01 10.59 4.42
C ASP A 55 18.77 11.43 4.76
N ASN A 56 19.03 12.59 5.38
CA ASN A 56 17.99 13.53 5.77
C ASN A 56 17.30 14.18 4.55
N SER A 57 17.99 14.30 3.41
CA SER A 57 17.38 14.84 2.18
C SER A 57 16.31 13.88 1.65
N LEU A 58 16.59 12.58 1.69
CA LEU A 58 15.62 11.55 1.33
C LEU A 58 14.42 11.57 2.28
N LEU A 59 14.63 11.69 3.59
CA LEU A 59 13.54 11.77 4.58
C LEU A 59 12.58 12.92 4.26
N GLN A 60 13.11 14.13 4.05
CA GLN A 60 12.29 15.32 3.75
C GLN A 60 11.46 15.12 2.47
N LYS A 61 12.07 14.63 1.39
CA LYS A 61 11.38 14.35 0.13
C LYS A 61 10.32 13.26 0.29
N TYR A 62 10.61 12.24 1.09
CA TYR A 62 9.68 11.15 1.38
C TYR A 62 8.47 11.65 2.17
N GLN A 63 8.69 12.42 3.24
CA GLN A 63 7.62 13.04 4.04
C GLN A 63 6.73 13.95 3.18
N ALA A 64 7.33 14.79 2.33
CA ALA A 64 6.57 15.60 1.39
C ALA A 64 5.72 14.75 0.42
N GLY A 65 6.24 13.59 0.00
CA GLY A 65 5.50 12.61 -0.79
C GLY A 65 4.30 12.04 -0.03
N MET A 66 4.51 11.59 1.20
CA MET A 66 3.47 10.97 2.03
C MET A 66 2.38 11.98 2.41
N ASN A 67 2.77 13.20 2.78
CA ASN A 67 1.84 14.29 3.10
C ASN A 67 0.95 14.66 1.90
N ARG A 68 1.48 14.58 0.67
CA ARG A 68 0.68 14.78 -0.53
C ARG A 68 -0.34 13.66 -0.76
N HIS A 69 -0.05 12.42 -0.36
CA HIS A 69 -1.03 11.33 -0.40
C HIS A 69 -2.12 11.55 0.66
N LEU A 70 -1.74 11.95 1.88
CA LEU A 70 -2.68 12.32 2.95
C LEU A 70 -3.59 13.49 2.54
N SER A 71 -3.02 14.58 2.01
CA SER A 71 -3.79 15.78 1.64
C SER A 71 -4.78 15.53 0.51
N LYS A 72 -4.54 14.52 -0.32
CA LYS A 72 -5.45 14.10 -1.40
C LYS A 72 -6.47 13.05 -0.94
N GLY A 73 -6.39 12.58 0.30
CA GLY A 73 -7.25 11.52 0.82
C GLY A 73 -6.99 10.15 0.19
N TYR A 74 -5.84 9.93 -0.44
CA TYR A 74 -5.47 8.62 -1.00
C TYR A 74 -5.04 7.62 0.07
N ILE A 75 -4.58 8.14 1.20
CA ILE A 75 -4.31 7.40 2.42
C ILE A 75 -4.90 8.19 3.57
N ILE A 76 -5.25 7.49 4.64
CA ILE A 76 -5.73 8.07 5.89
C ILE A 76 -4.86 7.54 7.04
N GLU A 77 -4.79 8.28 8.13
CA GLU A 77 -4.20 7.75 9.35
C GLU A 77 -5.10 6.61 9.88
N ALA A 78 -4.49 5.47 10.19
CA ALA A 78 -5.21 4.37 10.84
C ALA A 78 -5.70 4.86 12.22
N SER A 79 -7.00 4.72 12.49
CA SER A 79 -7.60 5.20 13.75
C SER A 79 -7.02 4.44 14.96
N LYS A 80 -7.00 5.07 16.14
CA LYS A 80 -6.52 4.41 17.37
C LYS A 80 -7.37 3.21 17.79
N GLY A 81 -8.62 3.13 17.34
CA GLY A 81 -9.54 2.00 17.54
C GLY A 81 -9.55 1.01 16.39
N PHE A 82 -8.59 1.10 15.46
CA PHE A 82 -8.43 0.15 14.38
C PHE A 82 -8.04 -1.21 14.97
N ASP A 83 -8.92 -2.19 14.81
CA ASP A 83 -8.68 -3.56 15.23
C ASP A 83 -7.54 -4.14 14.41
N ARG A 84 -6.35 -4.20 15.01
CA ARG A 84 -5.15 -4.75 14.38
C ARG A 84 -5.31 -6.25 14.10
N ASP A 85 -6.13 -6.94 14.88
CA ASP A 85 -6.38 -8.36 14.73
C ASP A 85 -7.33 -8.63 13.55
N ALA A 86 -8.14 -7.64 13.16
CA ALA A 86 -8.93 -7.67 11.92
C ALA A 86 -8.09 -7.43 10.64
N VAL A 87 -6.82 -7.01 10.77
CA VAL A 87 -5.95 -6.75 9.61
C VAL A 87 -5.24 -8.02 9.20
N CYS A 88 -5.62 -8.55 8.05
CA CYS A 88 -4.95 -9.74 7.50
C CYS A 88 -3.68 -9.40 6.70
N TRP A 89 -3.52 -8.15 6.23
CA TRP A 89 -2.39 -7.79 5.36
C TRP A 89 -2.02 -6.30 5.41
N TYR A 90 -0.73 -6.03 5.57
CA TYR A 90 -0.09 -4.72 5.55
C TYR A 90 0.69 -4.55 4.25
N ILE A 91 0.62 -3.36 3.64
CA ILE A 91 1.34 -3.06 2.39
C ILE A 91 2.64 -2.32 2.72
N PRO A 92 3.82 -2.96 2.56
CA PRO A 92 5.08 -2.26 2.74
C PRO A 92 5.24 -1.15 1.71
N HIS A 93 6.02 -0.13 2.03
CA HIS A 93 6.31 0.96 1.09
C HIS A 93 7.78 1.33 1.08
N HIS A 94 8.27 1.85 -0.05
CA HIS A 94 9.66 2.27 -0.18
C HIS A 94 9.86 3.40 -1.20
N PRO A 95 10.93 4.19 -1.06
CA PRO A 95 11.29 5.21 -2.04
C PRO A 95 11.96 4.61 -3.27
N VAL A 96 11.52 5.05 -4.44
CA VAL A 96 12.21 4.84 -5.73
C VAL A 96 12.73 6.17 -6.23
N ILE A 97 14.00 6.16 -6.65
CA ILE A 97 14.70 7.31 -7.21
C ILE A 97 15.03 6.97 -8.66
N ASN A 98 14.61 7.82 -9.60
CA ASN A 98 14.99 7.66 -11.01
C ASN A 98 16.21 8.55 -11.28
N PRO A 99 17.35 8.00 -11.73
CA PRO A 99 18.54 8.77 -12.10
C PRO A 99 18.28 9.86 -13.16
N GLU A 100 17.34 9.62 -14.09
CA GLU A 100 16.95 10.58 -15.14
C GLU A 100 16.04 11.71 -14.62
N LYS A 101 15.53 11.58 -13.39
CA LYS A 101 14.68 12.60 -12.73
C LYS A 101 15.28 12.94 -11.35
N PRO A 102 16.49 13.51 -11.32
CA PRO A 102 17.20 13.80 -10.08
C PRO A 102 16.36 14.70 -9.17
N GLY A 103 16.43 14.44 -7.86
CA GLY A 103 15.66 15.17 -6.86
C GLY A 103 14.21 14.71 -6.67
N LYS A 104 13.64 13.89 -7.57
CA LYS A 104 12.28 13.36 -7.43
C LYS A 104 12.27 11.97 -6.79
N VAL A 105 11.60 11.85 -5.65
CA VAL A 105 11.35 10.57 -4.96
C VAL A 105 9.90 10.15 -5.20
N ARG A 106 9.69 8.91 -5.64
CA ARG A 106 8.37 8.28 -5.71
C ARG A 106 8.22 7.29 -4.56
N ILE A 107 7.03 7.23 -3.98
CA ILE A 107 6.69 6.23 -2.97
C ILE A 107 6.00 5.09 -3.70
N VAL A 108 6.54 3.89 -3.57
CA VAL A 108 5.92 2.66 -4.08
C VAL A 108 5.30 1.94 -2.90
N PHE A 109 4.02 1.61 -3.02
CA PHE A 109 3.32 0.69 -2.14
C PHE A 109 3.43 -0.70 -2.76
N ASP A 110 4.21 -1.58 -2.12
CA ASP A 110 4.63 -2.85 -2.68
C ASP A 110 3.62 -3.96 -2.38
N CYS A 111 2.53 -3.98 -3.15
CA CYS A 111 1.51 -5.03 -3.07
C CYS A 111 2.04 -6.42 -3.45
N ALA A 112 3.11 -6.48 -4.25
CA ALA A 112 3.75 -7.71 -4.71
C ALA A 112 4.70 -8.33 -3.65
N ALA A 113 4.82 -7.71 -2.46
CA ALA A 113 5.61 -8.26 -1.38
C ALA A 113 5.09 -9.64 -0.97
N VAL A 114 5.94 -10.67 -1.08
CA VAL A 114 5.57 -12.04 -0.72
C VAL A 114 5.81 -12.31 0.76
N TYR A 115 4.83 -12.91 1.43
CA TYR A 115 4.93 -13.42 2.80
C TYR A 115 4.29 -14.80 2.90
N GLN A 116 5.03 -15.79 3.40
CA GLN A 116 4.59 -17.19 3.52
C GLN A 116 3.96 -17.77 2.24
N GLY A 117 4.45 -17.36 1.06
CA GLY A 117 3.95 -17.82 -0.24
C GLY A 117 2.75 -17.03 -0.80
N PHE A 118 2.26 -16.02 -0.10
CA PHE A 118 1.14 -15.17 -0.52
C PHE A 118 1.58 -13.75 -0.88
N SER A 119 0.86 -13.10 -1.79
CA SER A 119 0.93 -11.66 -2.11
C SER A 119 -0.45 -11.15 -2.56
N LEU A 120 -0.62 -9.83 -2.67
CA LEU A 120 -1.86 -9.20 -3.19
C LEU A 120 -1.88 -9.14 -4.72
#